data_AF-A0A1F9VBI0-F1
#
_entry.id   AF-A0A1F9VBI0-F1
#
_cell.length_a   1.000
_cell.length_b   1.000
_cell.length_c   1.000
_cell.angle_alpha   90.00
_cell.angle_beta   90.00
_cell.angle_gamma   90.00
#
_symmetry.space_group_name_H-M   'P 1'
#
loop_
_entity.id
_entity.type
_entity.pdbx_description
1 polymer ?
#
loop_
_entity_poly.entity_id
_entity_poly.type
_entity_poly.pdbx_seq_one_letter_code
_entity_poly.pdbx_strand_id
1 'polypeptide(L)'
;MGIRNFFERWFGKDKEYAPYTPEQEDKGNGKNENGAKMFCVDCKRQFLFEPGEQQFFKMKGLTPPKRCPNCRSKRKQFKRR
;
A
#
# COMPACT_ATOMS: atom_id res chain seq x y z
N MET A 1 4.02 -28.17 45.94
CA MET A 1 4.61 -27.54 44.74
C MET A 1 4.38 -28.45 43.55
N GLY A 2 3.90 -27.93 42.42
CA GLY A 2 3.86 -28.69 41.17
C GLY A 2 2.78 -28.25 40.20
N ILE A 3 2.79 -26.97 39.79
CA ILE A 3 2.20 -26.56 38.51
C ILE A 3 3.03 -27.24 37.43
N ARG A 4 2.42 -27.96 36.46
CA ARG A 4 2.96 -28.33 35.12
C ARG A 4 2.16 -29.53 34.57
N ASN A 5 1.63 -29.58 33.35
CA ASN A 5 1.66 -28.69 32.20
C ASN A 5 0.44 -29.02 31.33
N PHE A 6 -0.50 -28.08 31.19
CA PHE A 6 -1.61 -28.17 30.23
C PHE A 6 -1.12 -28.21 28.75
N PHE A 7 0.13 -27.80 28.52
CA PHE A 7 0.70 -27.58 27.20
C PHE A 7 1.17 -28.86 26.47
N GLU A 8 1.32 -29.99 27.18
CA GLU A 8 1.87 -31.23 26.63
C GLU A 8 0.86 -32.14 25.90
N ARG A 9 -0.44 -31.83 25.94
CA ARG A 9 -1.48 -32.64 25.28
C ARG A 9 -1.99 -32.07 23.96
N TRP A 10 -1.47 -30.93 23.50
CA TRP A 10 -1.94 -30.24 22.29
C TRP A 10 -0.87 -30.08 21.20
N PHE A 11 0.40 -30.32 21.51
CA PHE A 11 1.47 -30.31 20.53
C PHE A 11 2.08 -31.71 20.44
N GLY A 12 1.37 -32.57 19.69
CA GLY A 12 1.92 -33.81 19.16
C GLY A 12 3.17 -33.50 18.33
N LYS A 13 4.22 -34.27 18.63
CA LYS A 13 5.55 -34.25 18.05
C LYS A 13 5.49 -34.51 16.53
N ASP A 14 6.49 -33.98 15.84
CA ASP A 14 6.77 -34.12 14.40
C ASP A 14 6.04 -33.13 13.47
N LYS A 15 6.33 -31.84 13.66
CA LYS A 15 6.39 -30.89 12.55
C LYS A 15 7.72 -30.15 12.62
N GLU A 16 8.64 -30.63 11.80
CA GLU A 16 9.88 -29.97 11.43
C GLU A 16 9.57 -28.51 11.05
N TYR A 17 9.92 -27.59 11.94
CA TYR A 17 9.80 -26.16 11.72
C TYR A 17 10.88 -25.79 10.70
N ALA A 18 10.51 -25.75 9.43
CA ALA A 18 11.36 -25.21 8.39
C ALA A 18 11.74 -23.76 8.76
N PRO A 19 13.04 -23.40 8.75
CA PRO A 19 13.44 -22.03 9.04
C PRO A 19 12.80 -21.11 7.99
N TYR A 20 11.97 -20.19 8.48
CA TYR A 20 11.39 -19.10 7.69
C TYR A 20 12.49 -18.38 6.91
N THR A 21 12.47 -18.50 5.58
CA THR A 21 13.28 -17.67 4.70
C THR A 21 12.54 -16.33 4.51
N PRO A 22 13.05 -15.20 5.02
CA PRO A 22 12.52 -13.89 4.67
C PRO A 22 13.02 -13.52 3.27
N GLU A 23 12.49 -14.22 2.27
CA GLU A 23 12.66 -13.88 0.86
C GLU A 23 11.56 -12.89 0.47
N GLN A 24 12.00 -11.80 -0.14
CA GLN A 24 11.27 -10.57 -0.30
C GLN A 24 10.15 -10.73 -1.34
N GLU A 25 8.90 -10.71 -0.89
CA GLU A 25 7.77 -10.43 -1.78
C GLU A 25 6.97 -9.26 -1.21
N ASP A 26 7.30 -8.06 -1.70
CA ASP A 26 6.38 -6.93 -1.73
C ASP A 26 5.05 -7.43 -2.31
N LYS A 27 4.08 -7.75 -1.44
CA LYS A 27 2.67 -7.92 -1.84
C LYS A 27 2.08 -6.53 -2.13
N GLY A 28 2.72 -5.80 -3.05
CA GLY A 28 2.19 -4.61 -3.67
C GLY A 28 0.97 -5.04 -4.46
N ASN A 29 -0.20 -4.81 -3.87
CA ASN A 29 -1.52 -5.07 -4.43
C ASN A 29 -1.66 -4.39 -5.80
N GLY A 30 -1.27 -5.10 -6.86
CA GLY A 30 -1.33 -4.64 -8.24
C GLY A 30 -2.62 -5.08 -8.90
N LYS A 31 -3.71 -4.33 -8.68
CA LYS A 31 -4.95 -4.47 -9.46
C LYS A 31 -5.49 -3.09 -9.83
N ASN A 32 -4.76 -2.42 -10.72
CA ASN A 32 -5.12 -1.11 -11.24
C ASN A 32 -5.32 -1.21 -12.75
N GLU A 33 -6.18 -2.12 -13.20
CA GLU A 33 -6.38 -2.45 -14.62
C GLU A 33 -7.11 -1.37 -15.45
N ASN A 34 -7.43 -0.20 -14.88
CA ASN A 34 -8.06 0.92 -15.61
C ASN A 34 -7.50 2.31 -15.23
N GLY A 35 -6.26 2.39 -14.73
CA GLY A 35 -5.63 3.67 -14.35
C GLY A 35 -5.11 4.45 -15.56
N ALA A 36 -5.41 5.76 -15.62
CA ALA A 36 -4.86 6.64 -16.65
C ALA A 36 -3.44 7.08 -16.27
N LYS A 37 -2.44 6.78 -17.11
CA LYS A 37 -1.06 7.25 -16.90
C LYS A 37 -0.94 8.70 -17.36
N MET A 38 -0.58 9.61 -16.46
CA MET A 38 -0.45 11.05 -16.75
C MET A 38 0.90 11.62 -16.28
N PHE A 39 1.34 12.72 -16.88
CA PHE A 39 2.58 13.40 -16.51
C PHE A 39 2.34 14.55 -15.53
N CYS A 40 3.16 14.63 -14.49
CA CYS A 40 3.10 15.72 -13.52
C CYS A 40 3.69 17.01 -14.09
N VAL A 41 2.99 18.13 -14.00
CA VAL A 41 3.48 19.44 -14.50
C VAL A 41 4.69 20.00 -13.75
N ASP A 42 4.94 19.52 -12.53
CA ASP A 42 5.93 20.08 -11.61
C ASP A 42 7.25 19.27 -11.64
N CYS A 43 7.15 17.93 -11.55
CA CYS A 43 8.31 17.04 -11.57
C CYS A 43 8.47 16.25 -12.87
N LYS A 44 7.57 16.41 -13.85
CA LYS A 44 7.59 15.72 -15.15
C LYS A 44 7.58 14.18 -15.07
N ARG A 45 7.33 13.61 -13.88
CA ARG A 45 7.23 12.16 -13.68
C ARG A 45 5.86 11.65 -14.11
N GLN A 46 5.85 10.45 -14.68
CA GLN A 46 4.64 9.69 -14.95
C GLN A 46 4.05 9.20 -13.62
N PHE A 47 2.76 9.39 -13.43
CA PHE A 47 2.01 8.83 -12.31
C PHE A 47 0.71 8.19 -12.80
N LEU A 48 0.23 7.20 -12.05
CA LEU A 48 -1.02 6.52 -12.34
C LEU A 48 -2.15 7.28 -11.67
N PHE A 49 -3.17 7.64 -12.43
CA PHE A 49 -4.40 8.22 -11.92
C PHE A 49 -5.48 7.12 -11.88
N GLU A 50 -5.77 6.65 -10.68
CA GLU A 50 -6.61 5.46 -10.49
C GLU A 50 -8.06 5.73 -10.90
N PRO A 51 -8.77 4.72 -11.45
CA PRO A 51 -10.16 4.87 -11.88
C PRO A 51 -11.09 5.21 -10.70
N GLY A 52 -10.79 4.71 -9.49
CA GLY A 52 -11.53 5.06 -8.27
C GLY A 52 -11.40 6.55 -7.92
N GLU A 53 -10.19 7.12 -8.07
CA GLU A 53 -10.00 8.56 -7.90
C GLU A 53 -10.76 9.33 -8.99
N GLN A 54 -10.70 8.90 -10.25
CA GLN A 54 -11.44 9.56 -11.35
C GLN A 54 -12.94 9.63 -11.07
N GLN A 55 -13.55 8.54 -10.62
CA GLN A 55 -14.96 8.49 -10.25
C GLN A 55 -15.26 9.41 -9.07
N PHE A 56 -14.40 9.41 -8.04
CA PHE A 56 -14.54 10.31 -6.89
C PHE A 56 -14.51 11.79 -7.30
N PHE A 57 -13.55 12.19 -8.15
CA PHE A 57 -13.46 13.57 -8.65
C PHE A 57 -14.68 13.95 -9.50
N LYS A 58 -15.15 13.04 -10.38
CA LYS A 58 -16.38 13.26 -11.18
C LYS A 58 -17.62 13.41 -10.31
N MET A 59 -17.82 12.52 -9.33
CA MET A 59 -18.97 12.58 -8.41
C MET A 59 -18.98 13.83 -7.54
N LYS A 60 -17.80 14.29 -7.11
CA LYS A 60 -17.66 15.52 -6.33
C LYS A 60 -17.71 16.80 -7.17
N GLY A 61 -17.77 16.69 -8.50
CA GLY A 61 -17.67 17.85 -9.39
C GLY A 61 -16.33 18.59 -9.28
N LEU A 62 -15.27 17.89 -8.89
CA LEU A 62 -13.94 18.46 -8.70
C LEU A 62 -13.07 18.25 -9.94
N THR A 63 -12.16 19.19 -10.18
CA THR A 63 -11.20 19.08 -11.28
C THR A 63 -10.09 18.07 -10.97
N PRO A 64 -9.71 17.19 -11.92
CA PRO A 64 -8.67 16.20 -11.70
C PRO A 64 -7.29 16.84 -11.47
N PRO A 65 -6.42 16.22 -10.65
CA PRO A 65 -5.13 16.77 -10.32
C PRO A 65 -4.14 16.68 -11.49
N LYS A 66 -3.55 17.82 -11.89
CA LYS A 66 -2.43 17.87 -12.86
C LYS A 66 -1.06 17.52 -12.26
N ARG A 67 -1.01 17.22 -10.96
CA ARG A 67 0.21 17.00 -10.19
C ARG A 67 0.15 15.65 -9.51
N CYS A 68 1.26 14.92 -9.53
CA CYS A 68 1.39 13.64 -8.86
C CYS A 68 1.22 13.77 -7.33
N PRO A 69 0.85 12.69 -6.63
CA PRO A 69 0.65 12.69 -5.17
C PRO A 69 1.87 13.20 -4.40
N ASN A 70 3.08 12.84 -4.85
CA ASN A 70 4.34 13.34 -4.29
C ASN A 70 4.43 14.88 -4.30
N CYS A 71 4.17 15.53 -5.43
CA CYS A 71 4.22 16.99 -5.55
C CYS A 71 3.09 17.67 -4.77
N ARG A 72 1.91 17.05 -4.69
CA ARG A 72 0.80 17.55 -3.86
C ARG A 72 1.16 17.52 -2.37
N SER A 73 1.74 16.42 -1.88
CA SER A 73 2.18 16.28 -0.49
C SER A 73 3.30 17.25 -0.13
N LYS A 74 4.31 17.39 -1.00
CA LYS A 74 5.39 18.38 -0.81
C LYS A 74 4.82 19.79 -0.65
N ARG A 75 3.92 20.22 -1.53
CA ARG A 75 3.32 21.57 -1.45
C ARG A 75 2.50 21.78 -0.17
N LYS A 76 1.84 20.74 0.34
CA LYS A 76 1.15 20.80 1.63
C LYS A 76 2.12 20.97 2.80
N GLN A 77 3.28 20.32 2.75
CA GLN A 77 4.34 20.46 3.76
C GLN A 77 4.95 21.87 3.75
N PHE A 78 5.26 22.41 2.56
CA PHE A 78 5.81 23.77 2.43
C PHE A 78 4.83 24.86 2.90
N LYS A 79 3.52 24.67 2.77
CA LYS A 79 2.49 25.61 3.26
C LYS A 79 2.32 25.66 4.79
N ARG A 80 2.92 24.72 5.53
CA ARG A 80 2.80 24.64 6.99
C ARG A 80 4.00 25.24 7.74
N ARG A 81 4.97 25.79 7.00
CA ARG A 81 6.04 26.64 7.52
C ARG A 81 5.64 28.09 7.30
#